data_AF-A0A830EL22-F1
#
_entry.id   AF-A0A830EL22-F1
#
_cell.length_a   1.000
_cell.length_b   1.000
_cell.length_c   1.000
_cell.angle_alpha   90.00
_cell.angle_beta   90.00
_cell.angle_gamma   90.00
#
_symmetry.space_group_name_H-M   'P 1'
#
loop_
_entity.id
_entity.type
_entity.pdbx_description
1 polymer ?
#
loop_
_entity_poly.entity_id
_entity_poly.type
_entity_poly.pdbx_seq_one_letter_code
_entity_poly.pdbx_strand_id
1 'polypeptide(L)'
;MDDRAATETLGVILLLALVIILVTTIGLGLLTQTSAIQAGTERSYLNINPELTPSELTLTHAGGPSFHASNLTLLLRGDTGRDRYTLSDLAESDLGDGTFDTGDSVTVSHGFTGYVDVFLYSSGTNERLYRAVRSTNLSTVSTPPTGGSTGVTAQIAALSQVAEVFSITLDGSGSTDPDGSIVSYEWMITRGPGMIVEDDTATPTAEYQAPTNVTGNQNVTVELTVTDDDGNTDTETFVITVVDIDNATPPNEDGKGDGDGFIDTNRNGVYDEGEDIVTKEQLEAGYNDPDADLAIYPEVGELRATGDPVNITARTITAGTDFRANGDRISLTAEGDIRINDVTLDSNTNDGITITSTNGRILANRTFIEANNGPIELNSNGDIYLESADLSGGSYAANLTTPSATLYVDQLSVDGTLFYDPNNIAVNGSTNQGSVSS
;
A
#
# COMPACT_ATOMS: atom_id res chain seq x y z
N MET A 1 -41.09 -58.66 -9.70
CA MET A 1 -40.77 -57.62 -8.69
C MET A 1 -39.25 -57.41 -8.64
N ASP A 2 -38.54 -57.55 -9.77
CA ASP A 2 -37.06 -57.54 -9.79
C ASP A 2 -36.44 -56.31 -10.49
N ASP A 3 -37.23 -55.50 -11.21
CA ASP A 3 -36.66 -54.35 -11.94
C ASP A 3 -36.43 -53.09 -11.08
N ARG A 4 -36.99 -53.02 -9.85
CA ARG A 4 -36.81 -51.84 -8.99
C ARG A 4 -35.47 -51.81 -8.24
N ALA A 5 -34.88 -52.97 -7.95
CA ALA A 5 -33.62 -53.06 -7.22
C ALA A 5 -32.41 -52.64 -8.08
N ALA A 6 -32.47 -52.85 -9.40
CA ALA A 6 -31.42 -52.43 -10.33
C ALA A 6 -31.40 -50.91 -10.52
N THR A 7 -32.56 -50.25 -10.53
CA THR A 7 -32.66 -48.79 -10.74
C THR A 7 -32.16 -47.99 -9.53
N GLU A 8 -32.40 -48.47 -8.31
CA GLU A 8 -31.88 -47.83 -7.08
C GLU A 8 -30.35 -47.94 -6.98
N THR A 9 -29.79 -49.10 -7.34
CA THR A 9 -28.33 -49.31 -7.33
C THR A 9 -27.63 -48.45 -8.38
N LEU A 10 -28.20 -48.32 -9.57
CA LEU A 10 -27.69 -47.43 -10.62
C LEU A 10 -27.77 -45.95 -10.22
N GLY A 11 -28.86 -45.54 -9.55
CA GLY A 11 -29.02 -44.17 -9.06
C GLY A 11 -27.99 -43.78 -8.01
N VAL A 12 -27.66 -44.68 -7.08
CA VAL A 12 -26.64 -44.44 -6.04
C VAL A 12 -25.24 -44.36 -6.64
N ILE A 13 -24.92 -45.19 -7.64
CA ILE A 13 -23.61 -45.16 -8.32
C ILE A 13 -23.45 -43.86 -9.12
N LEU A 14 -24.50 -43.41 -9.83
CA LEU A 14 -24.51 -42.14 -10.55
C LEU A 14 -24.37 -40.94 -9.62
N LEU A 15 -25.04 -40.96 -8.46
CA LEU A 15 -24.93 -39.91 -7.45
C LEU A 15 -23.52 -39.84 -6.86
N LEU A 16 -22.91 -40.98 -6.52
CA LEU A 16 -21.53 -41.03 -6.02
C LEU A 16 -20.52 -40.53 -7.06
N ALA A 17 -20.70 -40.92 -8.32
CA ALA A 17 -19.86 -40.43 -9.42
C ALA A 17 -19.98 -38.90 -9.58
N LEU A 18 -21.20 -38.35 -9.50
CA LEU A 18 -21.43 -36.91 -9.57
C LEU A 18 -20.78 -36.17 -8.40
N VAL A 19 -20.92 -36.68 -7.16
CA VAL A 19 -20.32 -36.06 -5.98
C VAL A 19 -18.80 -36.10 -6.05
N ILE A 20 -18.19 -37.19 -6.52
CA ILE A 20 -16.73 -37.28 -6.69
C ILE A 20 -16.23 -36.30 -7.76
N ILE A 21 -16.96 -36.16 -8.88
CA ILE A 21 -16.62 -35.19 -9.93
C ILE A 21 -16.77 -33.75 -9.39
N LEU A 22 -17.81 -33.46 -8.61
CA LEU A 22 -18.02 -32.14 -8.01
C LEU A 22 -16.91 -31.80 -7.00
N VAL A 23 -16.55 -32.74 -6.11
CA VAL A 23 -15.50 -32.54 -5.10
C VAL A 23 -14.12 -32.40 -5.75
N THR A 24 -13.85 -33.13 -6.84
CA THR A 24 -12.57 -32.99 -7.57
C THR A 24 -12.51 -31.72 -8.41
N THR A 25 -13.59 -31.29 -9.06
CA THR A 25 -13.62 -30.01 -9.81
C THR A 25 -13.58 -28.79 -8.90
N ILE A 26 -14.30 -28.82 -7.77
CA ILE A 26 -14.23 -27.76 -6.74
C ILE A 26 -12.85 -27.77 -6.08
N GLY A 27 -12.28 -28.95 -5.77
CA GLY A 27 -10.95 -29.08 -5.20
C GLY A 27 -9.82 -28.60 -6.13
N LEU A 28 -9.90 -28.90 -7.42
CA LEU A 28 -8.97 -28.37 -8.43
C LEU A 28 -9.16 -26.86 -8.64
N GLY A 29 -10.40 -26.37 -8.66
CA GLY A 29 -10.70 -24.93 -8.75
C GLY A 29 -10.13 -24.13 -7.58
N LEU A 30 -10.30 -24.63 -6.35
CA LEU A 30 -9.70 -24.07 -5.14
C LEU A 30 -8.17 -24.14 -5.19
N LEU A 31 -7.56 -25.27 -5.55
CA LEU A 31 -6.10 -25.40 -5.67
C LEU A 31 -5.49 -24.47 -6.73
N THR A 32 -6.18 -24.25 -7.86
CA THR A 32 -5.73 -23.30 -8.90
C THR A 32 -5.90 -21.85 -8.47
N GLN A 33 -6.95 -21.51 -7.71
CA GLN A 33 -7.10 -20.19 -7.12
C GLN A 33 -6.05 -19.96 -6.02
N THR A 34 -5.77 -20.94 -5.16
CA THR A 34 -4.69 -20.82 -4.15
C THR A 34 -3.32 -20.62 -4.81
N SER A 35 -3.06 -21.22 -5.97
CA SER A 35 -1.79 -21.05 -6.70
C SER A 35 -1.70 -19.71 -7.43
N ALA A 36 -2.83 -19.17 -7.92
CA ALA A 36 -2.89 -17.84 -8.54
C ALA A 36 -2.88 -16.71 -7.49
N ILE A 37 -3.44 -16.96 -6.29
CA ILE A 37 -3.40 -16.07 -5.13
C ILE A 37 -2.01 -16.10 -4.47
N GLN A 38 -1.31 -17.25 -4.46
CA GLN A 38 0.08 -17.35 -4.01
C GLN A 38 1.08 -16.56 -4.89
N ALA A 39 0.78 -16.37 -6.18
CA ALA A 39 1.66 -15.62 -7.07
C ALA A 39 1.60 -14.09 -6.84
N GLY A 40 0.61 -13.59 -6.07
CA GLY A 40 0.44 -12.17 -5.73
C GLY A 40 0.84 -11.78 -4.30
N THR A 41 1.28 -12.73 -3.46
CA THR A 41 1.32 -12.57 -1.98
C THR A 41 2.71 -12.51 -1.34
N GLU A 42 3.77 -12.25 -2.10
CA GLU A 42 5.06 -11.84 -1.53
C GLU A 42 5.61 -10.59 -2.24
N ARG A 43 4.85 -9.48 -2.23
CA ARG A 43 5.48 -8.17 -2.44
C ARG A 43 6.24 -7.78 -1.17
N SER A 44 7.34 -8.47 -0.92
CA SER A 44 8.30 -8.04 0.08
C SER A 44 9.03 -6.82 -0.49
N TYR A 45 8.96 -5.70 0.21
CA TYR A 45 9.60 -4.45 -0.23
C TYR A 45 11.11 -4.56 -0.06
N LEU A 46 11.85 -3.83 -0.89
CA LEU A 46 13.31 -3.82 -0.89
C LEU A 46 13.80 -2.93 0.25
N ASN A 47 14.37 -3.52 1.31
CA ASN A 47 14.95 -2.76 2.40
C ASN A 47 16.43 -2.47 2.13
N ILE A 48 16.79 -1.19 2.12
CA ILE A 48 18.09 -0.70 1.70
C ILE A 48 18.67 0.18 2.79
N ASN A 49 19.97 0.01 3.05
CA ASN A 49 20.75 0.94 3.83
C ASN A 49 21.59 1.84 2.91
N PRO A 50 21.23 3.11 2.71
CA PRO A 50 22.04 4.05 1.96
C PRO A 50 23.03 4.79 2.86
N GLU A 51 24.31 4.55 2.63
CA GLU A 51 25.41 5.30 3.23
C GLU A 51 25.90 6.38 2.26
N LEU A 52 25.66 7.65 2.58
CA LEU A 52 26.00 8.79 1.74
C LEU A 52 27.24 9.53 2.27
N THR A 53 28.20 9.77 1.38
CA THR A 53 29.38 10.60 1.62
C THR A 53 29.37 11.82 0.68
N PRO A 54 30.33 12.75 0.77
CA PRO A 54 30.44 13.85 -0.19
C PRO A 54 30.65 13.45 -1.65
N SER A 55 31.09 12.22 -1.93
CA SER A 55 31.47 11.80 -3.29
C SER A 55 30.91 10.45 -3.71
N GLU A 56 30.36 9.67 -2.79
CA GLU A 56 29.91 8.30 -3.02
C GLU A 56 28.65 8.00 -2.21
N LEU A 57 27.75 7.23 -2.81
CA LEU A 57 26.63 6.58 -2.15
C LEU A 57 26.84 5.07 -2.25
N THR A 58 26.80 4.37 -1.11
CA THR A 58 26.73 2.91 -1.05
C THR A 58 25.33 2.50 -0.66
N LEU A 59 24.73 1.60 -1.44
CA LEU A 59 23.45 0.96 -1.14
C LEU A 59 23.71 -0.46 -0.73
N THR A 60 23.35 -0.84 0.49
CA THR A 60 23.41 -2.21 0.97
C THR A 60 21.99 -2.79 1.04
N HIS A 61 21.76 -3.97 0.47
CA HIS A 61 20.51 -4.69 0.64
C HIS A 61 20.45 -5.24 2.06
N ALA A 62 19.62 -4.64 2.89
CA ALA A 62 19.54 -4.96 4.31
C ALA A 62 18.43 -5.98 4.62
N GLY A 63 17.52 -6.24 3.67
CA GLY A 63 16.45 -7.24 3.84
C GLY A 63 15.36 -7.14 2.78
N GLY A 64 14.48 -8.13 2.75
CA GLY A 64 13.47 -8.30 1.70
C GLY A 64 13.90 -9.29 0.62
N PRO A 65 13.22 -9.34 -0.54
CA PRO A 65 13.48 -10.31 -1.58
C PRO A 65 14.67 -9.88 -2.45
N SER A 66 15.27 -10.85 -3.11
CA SER A 66 16.30 -10.62 -4.14
C SER A 66 15.71 -10.00 -5.38
N PHE A 67 16.41 -9.02 -5.97
CA PHE A 67 16.00 -8.41 -7.24
C PHE A 67 17.11 -8.56 -8.28
N HIS A 68 16.75 -8.82 -9.53
CA HIS A 68 17.73 -8.70 -10.61
C HIS A 68 18.21 -7.25 -10.71
N ALA A 69 19.52 -7.01 -10.64
CA ALA A 69 20.09 -5.67 -10.62
C ALA A 69 19.73 -4.86 -11.88
N SER A 70 19.50 -5.52 -13.02
CA SER A 70 19.03 -4.88 -14.26
C SER A 70 17.61 -4.32 -14.16
N ASN A 71 16.82 -4.83 -13.20
CA ASN A 71 15.45 -4.42 -12.96
C ASN A 71 15.36 -3.32 -11.90
N LEU A 72 16.49 -2.81 -11.41
CA LEU A 72 16.51 -1.73 -10.43
C LEU A 72 17.13 -0.48 -11.05
N THR A 73 16.43 0.63 -10.91
CA THR A 73 16.91 1.97 -11.24
C THR A 73 17.16 2.73 -9.93
N LEU A 74 18.39 3.18 -9.73
CA LEU A 74 18.73 4.20 -8.73
C LEU A 74 18.54 5.60 -9.33
N LEU A 75 17.86 6.49 -8.60
CA LEU A 75 17.78 7.90 -8.90
C LEU A 75 18.25 8.70 -7.69
N LEU A 76 19.28 9.51 -7.89
CA LEU A 76 19.75 10.50 -6.93
C LEU A 76 19.20 11.86 -7.31
N ARG A 77 18.70 12.62 -6.35
CA ARG A 77 18.26 14.00 -6.54
C ARG A 77 18.82 14.84 -5.42
N GLY A 78 19.63 15.84 -5.75
CA GLY A 78 20.04 16.88 -4.82
C GLY A 78 19.54 18.26 -5.25
N ASP A 79 19.90 19.29 -4.49
CA ASP A 79 19.44 20.68 -4.73
C ASP A 79 19.75 21.21 -6.14
N THR A 80 20.84 20.72 -6.76
CA THR A 80 21.35 21.22 -8.03
C THR A 80 21.05 20.32 -9.22
N GLY A 81 20.38 19.18 -9.04
CA GLY A 81 20.10 18.25 -10.15
C GLY A 81 19.68 16.84 -9.75
N ARG A 82 19.71 15.93 -10.72
CA ARG A 82 19.40 14.51 -10.53
C ARG A 82 20.23 13.63 -11.45
N ASP A 83 20.65 12.47 -10.97
CA ASP A 83 21.39 11.45 -11.71
C ASP A 83 20.67 10.10 -11.60
N ARG A 84 20.66 9.32 -12.68
CA ARG A 84 19.94 8.03 -12.77
C ARG A 84 20.89 6.94 -13.22
N TYR A 85 20.80 5.78 -12.58
CA TYR A 85 21.67 4.62 -12.81
C TYR A 85 20.83 3.34 -12.84
N THR A 86 21.18 2.39 -13.71
CA THR A 86 20.69 1.01 -13.57
C THR A 86 21.63 0.29 -12.60
N LEU A 87 21.12 -0.47 -11.64
CA LEU A 87 21.98 -1.13 -10.65
C LEU A 87 22.96 -2.12 -11.28
N SER A 88 22.56 -2.79 -12.36
CA SER A 88 23.47 -3.67 -13.12
C SER A 88 24.69 -2.93 -13.72
N ASP A 89 24.58 -1.62 -13.94
CA ASP A 89 25.67 -0.80 -14.48
C ASP A 89 26.64 -0.33 -13.36
N LEU A 90 26.18 -0.39 -12.10
CA LEU A 90 26.95 -0.02 -10.90
C LEU A 90 27.64 -1.22 -10.24
N ALA A 91 27.14 -2.43 -10.54
CA ALA A 91 27.65 -3.68 -10.03
C ALA A 91 29.00 -4.05 -10.68
N GLU A 92 30.09 -3.35 -10.30
CA GLU A 92 31.43 -3.79 -10.66
C GLU A 92 31.74 -5.11 -9.93
N SER A 93 31.55 -6.26 -10.60
CA SER A 93 31.96 -7.62 -10.19
C SER A 93 31.42 -8.21 -8.87
N ASP A 94 30.83 -7.41 -7.96
CA ASP A 94 30.48 -7.84 -6.60
C ASP A 94 29.13 -8.57 -6.50
N LEU A 95 28.21 -8.34 -7.44
CA LEU A 95 26.89 -8.99 -7.44
C LEU A 95 26.89 -10.43 -7.98
N GLY A 96 28.06 -11.05 -8.21
CA GLY A 96 28.24 -12.48 -8.52
C GLY A 96 27.41 -13.08 -9.66
N ASP A 97 26.11 -13.25 -9.44
CA ASP A 97 25.08 -13.80 -10.33
C ASP A 97 24.13 -12.76 -10.97
N GLY A 98 24.30 -11.47 -10.64
CA GLY A 98 23.51 -10.37 -11.19
C GLY A 98 22.16 -10.16 -10.50
N THR A 99 21.92 -10.84 -9.37
CA THR A 99 20.91 -10.44 -8.40
C THR A 99 21.52 -9.53 -7.34
N PHE A 100 20.67 -8.70 -6.75
CA PHE A 100 20.95 -7.88 -5.59
C PHE A 100 20.27 -8.56 -4.42
N ASP A 101 21.02 -9.42 -3.75
CA ASP A 101 20.60 -10.26 -2.63
C ASP A 101 20.85 -9.57 -1.30
N THR A 102 20.20 -10.02 -0.24
CA THR A 102 20.47 -9.51 1.11
C THR A 102 21.95 -9.67 1.49
N GLY A 103 22.56 -8.56 1.88
CA GLY A 103 23.99 -8.44 2.18
C GLY A 103 24.81 -7.85 1.04
N ASP A 104 24.29 -7.84 -0.19
CA ASP A 104 24.99 -7.24 -1.32
C ASP A 104 25.05 -5.72 -1.18
N SER A 105 26.08 -5.13 -1.79
CA SER A 105 26.25 -3.68 -1.83
C SER A 105 26.64 -3.19 -3.21
N VAL A 106 26.17 -2.00 -3.57
CA VAL A 106 26.56 -1.30 -4.79
C VAL A 106 26.93 0.14 -4.44
N THR A 107 28.03 0.63 -5.02
CA THR A 107 28.51 1.99 -4.78
C THR A 107 28.45 2.81 -6.06
N VAL A 108 28.02 4.06 -5.95
CA VAL A 108 28.00 5.02 -7.04
C VAL A 108 28.69 6.32 -6.64
N SER A 109 29.58 6.81 -7.48
CA SER A 109 30.15 8.14 -7.30
C SER A 109 29.17 9.22 -7.75
N HIS A 110 29.08 10.32 -7.00
CA HIS A 110 28.22 11.46 -7.31
C HIS A 110 28.91 12.80 -6.98
N GLY A 111 28.29 13.91 -7.41
CA GLY A 111 28.75 15.27 -7.11
C GLY A 111 27.77 16.13 -6.30
N PHE A 112 26.66 15.54 -5.83
CA PHE A 112 25.68 16.27 -5.00
C PHE A 112 26.29 16.75 -3.68
N THR A 113 25.74 17.83 -3.14
CA THR A 113 26.12 18.44 -1.86
C THR A 113 24.86 18.80 -1.07
N GLY A 114 24.95 18.81 0.25
CA GLY A 114 23.78 19.09 1.10
C GLY A 114 22.93 17.84 1.24
N TYR A 115 21.63 17.96 1.03
CA TYR A 115 20.72 16.82 1.09
C TYR A 115 20.55 16.17 -0.29
N VAL A 116 20.46 14.85 -0.31
CA VAL A 116 20.26 14.02 -1.48
C VAL A 116 19.10 13.08 -1.19
N ASP A 117 18.02 13.22 -1.95
CA ASP A 117 17.01 12.18 -2.06
C ASP A 117 17.60 10.99 -2.85
N VAL A 118 17.51 9.81 -2.26
CA VAL A 118 17.89 8.52 -2.82
C VAL A 118 16.62 7.75 -3.13
N PHE A 119 16.38 7.39 -4.39
CA PHE A 119 15.24 6.58 -4.79
C PHE A 119 15.70 5.30 -5.46
N LEU A 120 15.03 4.18 -5.18
CA LEU A 120 15.09 3.00 -6.04
C LEU A 120 13.73 2.73 -6.67
N TYR A 121 13.75 2.44 -7.96
CA TYR A 121 12.58 2.07 -8.73
C TYR A 121 12.77 0.70 -9.36
N SER A 122 11.68 -0.04 -9.50
CA SER A 122 11.62 -1.18 -10.42
C SER A 122 11.64 -0.65 -11.86
N SER A 123 12.63 -1.03 -12.67
CA SER A 123 12.76 -0.61 -14.07
C SER A 123 11.62 -1.14 -14.96
N GLY A 124 10.96 -2.23 -14.57
CA GLY A 124 9.85 -2.82 -15.31
C GLY A 124 8.50 -2.14 -15.04
N THR A 125 8.24 -1.79 -13.79
CA THR A 125 6.96 -1.21 -13.34
C THR A 125 7.03 0.29 -13.06
N ASN A 126 8.23 0.88 -12.99
CA ASN A 126 8.50 2.22 -12.43
C ASN A 126 7.96 2.42 -11.01
N GLU A 127 7.62 1.35 -10.30
CA GLU A 127 7.22 1.39 -8.90
C GLU A 127 8.41 1.83 -8.05
N ARG A 128 8.17 2.76 -7.12
CA ARG A 128 9.19 3.20 -6.18
C ARG A 128 9.33 2.16 -5.07
N LEU A 129 10.44 1.44 -5.09
CA LEU A 129 10.75 0.38 -4.13
C LEU A 129 11.39 0.93 -2.86
N TYR A 130 12.05 2.09 -2.95
CA TYR A 130 12.75 2.72 -1.83
C TYR A 130 12.81 4.24 -1.99
N ARG A 131 12.77 4.98 -0.88
CA ARG A 131 13.11 6.40 -0.83
C ARG A 131 13.78 6.73 0.50
N ALA A 132 14.87 7.49 0.43
CA ALA A 132 15.45 8.14 1.60
C ALA A 132 15.95 9.56 1.31
N VAL A 133 16.13 10.37 2.35
CA VAL A 133 16.86 11.64 2.26
C VAL A 133 18.13 11.51 3.10
N ARG A 134 19.29 11.82 2.51
CA ARG A 134 20.60 11.71 3.17
C ARG A 134 21.39 13.00 3.03
N SER A 135 22.15 13.36 4.06
CA SER A 135 23.05 14.50 4.03
C SER A 135 24.44 14.07 3.57
N THR A 136 25.04 14.78 2.62
CA THR A 136 26.45 14.61 2.23
C THR A 136 27.41 15.13 3.30
N ASN A 137 26.90 15.96 4.21
CA ASN A 137 27.65 16.42 5.37
C ASN A 137 27.45 15.38 6.46
N LEU A 138 28.31 14.36 6.47
CA LEU A 138 28.65 13.74 7.74
C LEU A 138 29.30 14.85 8.55
N SER A 139 28.67 15.25 9.66
CA SER A 139 29.33 16.08 10.67
C SER A 139 30.71 15.51 10.89
N THR A 140 31.75 16.29 10.57
CA THR A 140 33.12 15.84 10.79
C THR A 140 33.24 15.51 12.27
N VAL A 141 33.41 14.23 12.59
CA VAL A 141 33.78 13.77 13.92
C VAL A 141 35.01 14.56 14.33
N SER A 142 34.81 15.55 15.20
CA SER A 142 35.89 16.21 15.90
C SER A 142 36.48 15.15 16.82
N THR A 143 37.80 14.94 16.79
CA THR A 143 38.45 14.05 17.76
C THR A 143 38.05 14.44 19.19
N PRO A 144 37.41 13.57 19.98
CA PRO A 144 36.86 13.95 21.28
C PRO A 144 37.96 14.33 22.27
N PRO A 145 37.73 15.33 23.16
CA PRO A 145 38.49 15.41 24.40
C PRO A 145 38.25 14.13 25.20
N THR A 146 39.31 13.54 25.74
CA THR A 146 39.24 12.33 26.57
C THR A 146 38.54 12.67 27.90
N GLY A 147 37.21 12.60 27.93
CA GLY A 147 36.36 12.70 29.10
C GLY A 147 35.37 11.54 29.07
N GLY A 148 35.24 10.78 30.17
CA GLY A 148 34.40 9.59 30.22
C GLY A 148 32.93 9.96 30.07
N SER A 149 32.35 9.63 28.91
CA SER A 149 30.96 9.87 28.58
C SER A 149 30.04 8.75 29.07
N THR A 150 28.86 9.14 29.54
CA THR A 150 27.71 8.27 29.69
C THR A 150 27.06 8.17 28.31
N GLY A 151 27.20 7.02 27.64
CA GLY A 151 26.87 6.89 26.22
C GLY A 151 25.43 7.29 25.85
N VAL A 152 25.28 7.69 24.59
CA VAL A 152 23.99 7.90 23.92
C VAL A 152 23.04 6.73 24.12
N THR A 153 21.74 7.01 24.21
CA THR A 153 20.68 5.99 24.35
C THR A 153 19.61 6.21 23.29
N ALA A 154 19.36 5.18 22.48
CA ALA A 154 18.27 5.15 21.50
C ALA A 154 16.92 4.95 22.21
N GLN A 155 15.90 5.68 21.75
CA GLN A 155 14.52 5.45 22.18
C GLN A 155 13.51 5.60 21.02
N ILE A 156 12.72 4.57 20.76
CA ILE A 156 11.67 4.49 19.73
C ILE A 156 10.29 4.63 20.39
N ALA A 157 9.47 5.51 19.81
CA ALA A 157 8.04 5.57 20.01
C ALA A 157 7.33 5.36 18.66
N ALA A 158 6.45 4.36 18.59
CA ALA A 158 5.63 4.07 17.42
C ALA A 158 4.38 3.30 17.85
N LEU A 159 3.36 3.26 16.98
CA LEU A 159 2.24 2.35 17.15
C LEU A 159 2.72 0.91 16.93
N SER A 160 2.27 -0.01 17.78
CA SER A 160 2.67 -1.43 17.71
C SER A 160 1.93 -2.21 16.63
N GLN A 161 0.88 -1.64 16.05
CA GLN A 161 0.06 -2.25 15.03
C GLN A 161 -0.27 -1.25 13.93
N VAL A 162 -0.38 -1.76 12.71
CA VAL A 162 -0.80 -1.03 11.51
C VAL A 162 -1.42 -2.02 10.55
N ALA A 163 -2.54 -1.69 9.91
CA ALA A 163 -3.11 -2.52 8.86
C ALA A 163 -2.30 -2.41 7.57
N GLU A 164 -2.38 -3.43 6.71
CA GLU A 164 -1.91 -3.28 5.34
C GLU A 164 -2.51 -2.03 4.67
N VAL A 165 -1.81 -1.45 3.68
CA VAL A 165 -2.10 -0.16 3.01
C VAL A 165 -2.01 1.11 3.86
N PHE A 166 -1.87 1.00 5.18
CA PHE A 166 -1.67 2.13 6.09
C PHE A 166 -0.19 2.41 6.35
N SER A 167 0.07 3.54 6.98
CA SER A 167 1.39 3.95 7.43
C SER A 167 1.33 4.49 8.85
N ILE A 168 2.44 4.39 9.57
CA ILE A 168 2.59 4.92 10.92
C ILE A 168 3.90 5.68 11.05
N THR A 169 3.90 6.69 11.93
CA THR A 169 5.12 7.44 12.26
C THR A 169 6.01 6.63 13.20
N LEU A 170 7.29 6.59 12.88
CA LEU A 170 8.37 6.17 13.77
C LEU A 170 8.99 7.43 14.38
N ASP A 171 9.11 7.50 15.71
CA ASP A 171 9.63 8.66 16.42
C ASP A 171 10.79 8.29 17.36
N GLY A 172 11.95 8.86 17.09
CA GLY A 172 13.20 8.65 17.83
C GLY A 172 13.50 9.76 18.82
N SER A 173 12.61 10.75 18.98
CA SER A 173 12.87 12.00 19.71
C SER A 173 13.03 11.81 21.22
N GLY A 174 12.66 10.63 21.73
CA GLY A 174 12.93 10.23 23.11
C GLY A 174 14.40 9.85 23.36
N SER A 175 15.22 9.71 22.33
CA SER A 175 16.64 9.36 22.46
C SER A 175 17.40 10.47 23.19
N THR A 176 18.40 10.10 23.99
CA THR A 176 19.13 11.05 24.84
C THR A 176 20.63 10.87 24.77
N ASP A 177 21.33 11.99 24.86
CA ASP A 177 22.75 12.06 25.15
C ASP A 177 22.94 12.99 26.38
N PRO A 178 23.36 12.46 27.54
CA PRO A 178 23.53 13.27 28.76
C PRO A 178 24.67 14.29 28.73
N ASP A 179 25.69 14.12 27.88
CA ASP A 179 26.85 15.02 27.84
C ASP A 179 27.12 15.70 26.50
N GLY A 180 26.36 15.34 25.46
CA GLY A 180 26.43 15.95 24.15
C GLY A 180 25.06 16.14 23.48
N SER A 181 25.04 15.94 22.16
CA SER A 181 23.87 16.02 21.30
C SER A 181 23.86 14.89 20.26
N ILE A 182 22.67 14.37 19.96
CA ILE A 182 22.49 13.39 18.88
C ILE A 182 22.56 14.12 17.54
N VAL A 183 23.42 13.62 16.64
CA VAL A 183 23.68 14.19 15.31
C VAL A 183 23.11 13.37 14.16
N SER A 184 22.69 12.12 14.41
CA SER A 184 22.10 11.24 13.39
C SER A 184 21.06 10.28 13.97
N TYR A 185 20.00 10.02 13.20
CA TYR A 185 18.94 9.03 13.44
C TYR A 185 18.75 8.17 12.19
N GLU A 186 19.14 6.91 12.24
CA GLU A 186 19.03 5.99 11.10
C GLU A 186 17.97 4.92 11.36
N TRP A 187 16.94 4.91 10.52
CA TRP A 187 15.83 3.96 10.62
C TRP A 187 15.98 2.83 9.59
N MET A 188 15.74 1.59 10.00
CA MET A 188 15.84 0.43 9.11
C MET A 188 14.86 -0.69 9.47
N ILE A 189 14.36 -1.43 8.48
CA ILE A 189 13.59 -2.66 8.70
C ILE A 189 14.54 -3.86 8.76
N THR A 190 14.93 -4.31 9.95
CA THR A 190 15.85 -5.45 10.08
C THR A 190 15.17 -6.79 9.74
N ARG A 191 13.83 -6.86 9.79
CA ARG A 191 13.08 -8.06 9.43
C ARG A 191 11.63 -7.74 9.08
N GLY A 192 11.07 -8.48 8.12
CA GLY A 192 9.65 -8.40 7.77
C GLY A 192 9.37 -7.44 6.59
N PRO A 193 8.12 -7.37 6.13
CA PRO A 193 7.75 -6.60 4.95
C PRO A 193 7.47 -5.11 5.25
N GLY A 194 7.31 -4.32 4.20
CA GLY A 194 7.03 -2.88 4.26
C GLY A 194 8.26 -2.03 3.95
N MET A 195 8.09 -0.71 3.97
CA MET A 195 9.16 0.23 3.64
C MET A 195 9.20 1.39 4.63
N ILE A 196 10.40 1.92 4.87
CA ILE A 196 10.57 3.19 5.59
C ILE A 196 10.74 4.29 4.54
N VAL A 197 10.05 5.40 4.75
CA VAL A 197 10.17 6.62 3.95
C VAL A 197 10.30 7.82 4.88
N GLU A 198 10.67 8.97 4.29
CA GLU A 198 10.83 10.23 5.02
C GLU A 198 11.86 10.15 6.17
N ASP A 199 12.82 9.24 6.06
CA ASP A 199 13.93 9.03 7.00
C ASP A 199 15.07 10.02 6.77
N ASP A 200 14.86 11.30 7.11
CA ASP A 200 15.98 12.24 7.18
C ASP A 200 16.79 11.96 8.45
N THR A 201 18.05 11.56 8.29
CA THR A 201 18.98 11.29 9.39
C THR A 201 19.18 12.46 10.35
N ALA A 202 18.92 13.69 9.91
CA ALA A 202 18.98 14.88 10.76
C ALA A 202 17.73 15.05 11.65
N THR A 203 16.68 14.25 11.43
CA THR A 203 15.41 14.33 12.15
C THR A 203 15.10 13.00 12.84
N PRO A 204 14.46 13.03 14.01
CA PRO A 204 14.16 11.80 14.74
C PRO A 204 13.00 11.00 14.15
N THR A 205 12.27 11.54 13.15
CA THR A 205 11.03 10.95 12.66
C THR A 205 11.18 10.33 11.29
N ALA A 206 10.53 9.20 11.07
CA ALA A 206 10.34 8.58 9.75
C ALA A 206 8.91 8.02 9.64
N GLU A 207 8.51 7.55 8.46
CA GLU A 207 7.23 6.88 8.25
C GLU A 207 7.47 5.42 7.83
N TYR A 208 6.86 4.48 8.55
CA TYR A 208 6.75 3.10 8.13
C TYR A 208 5.48 2.91 7.30
N GLN A 209 5.61 2.42 6.07
CA GLN A 209 4.49 2.09 5.19
C GLN A 209 4.32 0.57 5.13
N ALA A 210 3.14 0.10 5.54
CA ALA A 210 2.79 -1.31 5.48
C ALA A 210 2.61 -1.77 4.02
N PRO A 211 2.82 -3.06 3.73
CA PRO A 211 2.52 -3.62 2.41
C PRO A 211 1.08 -3.39 1.99
N THR A 212 0.82 -3.39 0.69
CA THR A 212 -0.55 -3.26 0.15
C THR A 212 -1.39 -4.54 0.23
N ASN A 213 -0.76 -5.66 0.59
CA ASN A 213 -1.41 -6.95 0.80
C ASN A 213 -0.50 -7.84 1.67
N VAL A 214 -1.03 -8.43 2.72
CA VAL A 214 -0.40 -9.46 3.55
C VAL A 214 -1.35 -10.64 3.71
N THR A 215 -0.81 -11.86 3.76
CA THR A 215 -1.61 -13.03 4.14
C THR A 215 -1.47 -13.26 5.62
N GLY A 216 -2.51 -12.89 6.38
CA GLY A 216 -2.51 -12.91 7.83
C GLY A 216 -1.51 -11.94 8.45
N ASN A 217 -1.57 -11.80 9.78
CA ASN A 217 -0.75 -10.83 10.50
C ASN A 217 0.75 -11.18 10.40
N GLN A 218 1.57 -10.18 10.10
CA GLN A 218 3.02 -10.30 9.95
C GLN A 218 3.73 -9.42 10.96
N ASN A 219 4.81 -9.91 11.56
CA ASN A 219 5.65 -9.09 12.43
C ASN A 219 6.83 -8.51 11.65
N VAL A 220 7.03 -7.22 11.84
CA VAL A 220 8.11 -6.41 11.28
C VAL A 220 8.96 -5.89 12.42
N THR A 221 10.27 -5.95 12.27
CA THR A 221 11.23 -5.40 13.22
C THR A 221 11.88 -4.19 12.58
N VAL A 222 11.67 -3.03 13.19
CA VAL A 222 12.37 -1.80 12.84
C VAL A 222 13.48 -1.56 13.86
N GLU A 223 14.57 -0.95 13.42
CA GLU A 223 15.71 -0.56 14.25
C GLU A 223 15.98 0.93 14.04
N LEU A 224 16.24 1.64 15.15
CA LEU A 224 16.77 2.99 15.16
C LEU A 224 18.22 2.90 15.64
N THR A 225 19.15 3.44 14.84
CA THR A 225 20.52 3.72 15.27
C THR A 225 20.68 5.22 15.49
N VAL A 226 21.10 5.63 16.69
CA VAL A 226 21.43 7.03 16.99
C VAL A 226 22.93 7.21 17.11
N THR A 227 23.46 8.34 16.64
CA THR A 227 24.88 8.71 16.77
C THR A 227 25.00 10.06 17.45
N ASP A 228 25.88 10.17 18.45
CA ASP A 228 26.18 11.44 19.14
C ASP A 228 27.31 12.25 18.48
N ASP A 229 27.57 13.47 18.98
CA ASP A 229 28.61 14.36 18.45
C ASP A 229 30.04 13.91 18.76
N ASP A 230 30.22 12.96 19.68
CA ASP A 230 31.47 12.27 19.97
C ASP A 230 31.68 11.01 19.10
N GLY A 231 30.67 10.64 18.30
CA GLY A 231 30.66 9.50 17.40
C GLY A 231 30.33 8.16 18.07
N ASN A 232 29.83 8.15 19.30
CA ASN A 232 29.27 6.92 19.89
C ASN A 232 27.89 6.66 19.30
N THR A 233 27.51 5.38 19.31
CA THR A 233 26.21 4.95 18.80
C THR A 233 25.49 4.06 19.81
N ASP A 234 24.16 4.07 19.72
CA ASP A 234 23.29 3.11 20.38
C ASP A 234 22.14 2.73 19.45
N THR A 235 21.56 1.54 19.66
CA THR A 235 20.45 1.05 18.85
C THR A 235 19.28 0.57 19.68
N GLU A 236 18.08 0.79 19.18
CA GLU A 236 16.87 0.16 19.72
C GLU A 236 16.10 -0.53 18.60
N THR A 237 15.43 -1.64 18.93
CA THR A 237 14.54 -2.34 18.02
C THR A 237 13.10 -2.27 18.52
N PHE A 238 12.16 -2.14 17.60
CA PHE A 238 10.74 -2.12 17.87
C PHE A 238 10.01 -3.08 16.92
N VAL A 239 9.02 -3.80 17.44
CA VAL A 239 8.23 -4.76 16.65
C VAL A 239 6.87 -4.16 16.34
N ILE A 240 6.56 -4.07 15.05
CA ILE A 240 5.26 -3.67 14.52
C ILE A 240 4.56 -4.92 14.00
N THR A 241 3.30 -5.12 14.37
CA THR A 241 2.45 -6.12 13.74
C THR A 241 1.68 -5.48 12.60
N VAL A 242 2.00 -5.87 11.37
CA VAL A 242 1.16 -5.59 10.20
C VAL A 242 -0.06 -6.50 10.29
N VAL A 243 -1.24 -5.89 10.41
CA VAL A 243 -2.52 -6.57 10.55
C VAL A 243 -3.13 -6.72 9.16
N ASP A 244 -3.53 -7.94 8.82
CA ASP A 244 -4.37 -8.20 7.66
C ASP A 244 -5.73 -7.52 7.90
N ILE A 245 -6.25 -6.75 6.94
CA ILE A 245 -7.49 -5.98 7.13
C ILE A 245 -8.69 -6.88 7.48
N ASP A 246 -8.67 -8.16 7.10
CA ASP A 246 -9.67 -9.15 7.48
C ASP A 246 -9.66 -9.46 8.99
N ASN A 247 -8.60 -9.08 9.71
CA ASN A 247 -8.46 -9.24 11.16
C ASN A 247 -8.35 -7.89 11.89
N ALA A 248 -8.51 -6.76 11.20
CA ALA A 248 -8.35 -5.40 11.74
C ALA A 248 -9.67 -4.77 12.22
N THR A 249 -10.73 -5.56 12.32
CA THR A 249 -12.12 -5.11 12.48
C THR A 249 -12.61 -5.10 13.92
N PRO A 250 -13.63 -4.28 14.22
CA PRO A 250 -14.32 -4.34 15.50
C PRO A 250 -15.08 -5.65 15.69
N PRO A 251 -15.39 -6.03 16.94
CA PRO A 251 -16.38 -7.06 17.21
C PRO A 251 -17.72 -6.65 16.61
N ASN A 252 -18.36 -7.52 15.82
CA ASN A 252 -19.71 -7.29 15.29
C ASN A 252 -20.70 -7.05 16.46
N GLU A 253 -21.12 -5.78 16.65
CA GLU A 253 -21.91 -5.36 17.80
C GLU A 253 -23.39 -5.68 17.64
N ASP A 254 -23.86 -5.70 16.40
CA ASP A 254 -25.27 -5.83 16.08
C ASP A 254 -25.76 -7.30 16.00
N GLY A 255 -24.82 -8.24 16.04
CA GLY A 255 -25.05 -9.69 16.02
C GLY A 255 -25.60 -10.22 14.69
N LYS A 256 -25.56 -9.44 13.61
CA LYS A 256 -26.10 -9.84 12.29
C LYS A 256 -25.07 -10.57 11.44
N GLY A 257 -23.80 -10.56 11.85
CA GLY A 257 -22.73 -11.31 11.20
C GLY A 257 -22.28 -10.71 9.86
N ASP A 258 -22.61 -9.45 9.63
CA ASP A 258 -22.27 -8.64 8.47
C ASP A 258 -21.25 -7.56 8.79
N GLY A 259 -20.46 -7.73 9.87
CA GLY A 259 -19.35 -6.85 10.28
C GLY A 259 -19.74 -5.39 10.52
N ASP A 260 -18.82 -4.62 11.11
CA ASP A 260 -19.03 -3.19 11.33
C ASP A 260 -17.79 -2.40 10.88
N GLY A 261 -18.01 -1.17 10.40
CA GLY A 261 -16.94 -0.19 10.19
C GLY A 261 -16.56 0.49 11.51
N PHE A 262 -15.52 1.32 11.50
CA PHE A 262 -15.07 2.04 12.69
C PHE A 262 -14.35 3.35 12.36
N ILE A 263 -14.20 4.20 13.38
CA ILE A 263 -13.50 5.48 13.30
C ILE A 263 -12.06 5.31 13.79
N ASP A 264 -11.13 5.26 12.84
CA ASP A 264 -9.70 5.04 13.05
C ASP A 264 -9.03 6.33 13.53
N THR A 265 -8.99 6.52 14.85
CA THR A 265 -8.57 7.78 15.46
C THR A 265 -7.05 7.95 15.45
N ASN A 266 -6.31 6.85 15.49
CA ASN A 266 -4.84 6.86 15.47
C ASN A 266 -4.25 6.68 14.06
N ARG A 267 -5.10 6.43 13.05
CA ARG A 267 -4.77 6.29 11.63
C ARG A 267 -3.88 5.11 11.30
N ASN A 268 -3.92 4.05 12.11
CA ASN A 268 -3.17 2.84 11.84
C ASN A 268 -3.99 1.80 11.08
N GLY A 269 -5.29 2.02 10.86
CA GLY A 269 -6.20 1.09 10.18
C GLY A 269 -6.53 -0.15 10.99
N VAL A 270 -6.30 -0.17 12.31
CA VAL A 270 -6.60 -1.30 13.19
C VAL A 270 -7.57 -0.83 14.25
N TYR A 271 -8.72 -1.50 14.35
CA TYR A 271 -9.67 -1.18 15.39
C TYR A 271 -9.05 -1.34 16.78
N ASP A 272 -9.13 -0.28 17.58
CA ASP A 272 -8.72 -0.27 18.98
C ASP A 272 -9.93 -0.20 19.93
N GLU A 273 -9.80 -0.82 21.11
CA GLU A 273 -10.86 -0.74 22.13
C GLU A 273 -11.13 0.72 22.53
N GLY A 274 -12.34 1.19 22.23
CA GLY A 274 -12.79 2.54 22.52
C GLY A 274 -12.94 3.44 21.29
N GLU A 275 -12.61 2.94 20.09
CA GLU A 275 -12.98 3.60 18.85
C GLU A 275 -14.47 3.44 18.56
N ASP A 276 -15.05 4.45 17.91
CA ASP A 276 -16.48 4.46 17.59
C ASP A 276 -16.76 3.48 16.44
N ILE A 277 -17.78 2.63 16.64
CA ILE A 277 -18.22 1.63 15.67
C ILE A 277 -19.33 2.22 14.80
N VAL A 278 -19.27 1.95 13.49
CA VAL A 278 -20.26 2.37 12.50
C VAL A 278 -20.86 1.12 11.86
N THR A 279 -22.09 0.79 12.24
CA THR A 279 -22.74 -0.43 11.75
C THR A 279 -23.06 -0.34 10.26
N LYS A 280 -23.22 -1.49 9.62
CA LYS A 280 -23.66 -1.57 8.23
C LYS A 280 -24.94 -0.77 7.98
N GLU A 281 -25.94 -0.84 8.86
CA GLU A 281 -27.16 -0.06 8.68
C GLU A 281 -26.92 1.45 8.77
N GLN A 282 -25.98 1.91 9.58
CA GLN A 282 -25.64 3.33 9.65
C GLN A 282 -24.96 3.78 8.35
N LEU A 283 -24.10 2.94 7.77
CA LEU A 283 -23.51 3.18 6.46
C LEU A 283 -24.58 3.24 5.36
N GLU A 284 -25.47 2.24 5.29
CA GLU A 284 -26.53 2.16 4.28
C GLU A 284 -27.62 3.23 4.44
N ALA A 285 -27.88 3.70 5.66
CA ALA A 285 -28.78 4.84 5.91
C ALA A 285 -28.16 6.20 5.54
N GLY A 286 -26.84 6.23 5.31
CA GLY A 286 -26.06 7.43 5.04
C GLY A 286 -25.27 7.89 6.26
N TYR A 287 -23.94 7.85 6.12
CA TYR A 287 -22.98 8.29 7.13
C TYR A 287 -22.46 9.70 6.81
N ASN A 288 -22.35 10.57 7.81
CA ASN A 288 -21.87 11.93 7.61
C ASN A 288 -21.14 12.46 8.85
N ASP A 289 -19.82 12.30 8.86
CA ASP A 289 -18.92 12.94 9.81
C ASP A 289 -17.62 13.36 9.10
N PRO A 290 -17.52 14.60 8.60
CA PRO A 290 -16.38 15.05 7.81
C PRO A 290 -15.08 15.17 8.60
N ASP A 291 -15.09 14.99 9.93
CA ASP A 291 -13.89 15.04 10.77
C ASP A 291 -13.32 13.63 11.05
N ALA A 292 -14.07 12.57 10.75
CA ALA A 292 -13.75 11.18 11.04
C ALA A 292 -12.87 10.51 9.96
N ASP A 293 -11.87 9.73 10.38
CA ASP A 293 -11.18 8.78 9.48
C ASP A 293 -11.94 7.45 9.52
N LEU A 294 -12.62 7.11 8.43
CA LEU A 294 -13.54 5.98 8.40
C LEU A 294 -12.91 4.76 7.73
N ALA A 295 -12.92 3.63 8.44
CA ALA A 295 -12.52 2.32 7.91
C ALA A 295 -13.76 1.42 7.70
N ILE A 296 -13.88 0.83 6.50
CA ILE A 296 -15.00 -0.04 6.08
C ILE A 296 -14.43 -1.30 5.44
N TYR A 297 -14.09 -2.29 6.26
CA TYR A 297 -13.40 -3.51 5.82
C TYR A 297 -14.35 -4.59 5.27
N PRO A 298 -13.81 -5.65 4.61
CA PRO A 298 -14.62 -6.65 3.91
C PRO A 298 -15.67 -7.35 4.78
N GLU A 299 -15.44 -7.43 6.10
CA GLU A 299 -16.41 -8.01 7.03
C GLU A 299 -17.77 -7.29 7.02
N VAL A 300 -17.81 -5.98 6.72
CA VAL A 300 -19.05 -5.19 6.54
C VAL A 300 -19.95 -5.80 5.44
N GLY A 301 -19.34 -6.55 4.52
CA GLY A 301 -19.99 -7.12 3.35
C GLY A 301 -20.60 -6.05 2.43
N GLU A 302 -21.23 -6.49 1.34
CA GLU A 302 -21.70 -5.58 0.29
C GLU A 302 -22.66 -4.50 0.82
N LEU A 303 -22.33 -3.22 0.62
CA LEU A 303 -23.19 -2.06 0.90
C LEU A 303 -24.12 -1.78 -0.27
N ARG A 304 -25.44 -1.73 -0.02
CA ARG A 304 -26.45 -1.74 -1.09
C ARG A 304 -27.38 -0.52 -1.06
N ALA A 305 -27.46 0.20 -2.18
CA ALA A 305 -28.50 1.22 -2.39
C ALA A 305 -29.73 0.60 -3.08
N THR A 306 -30.67 0.04 -2.30
CA THR A 306 -31.84 -0.73 -2.81
C THR A 306 -33.15 0.05 -2.98
N GLY A 307 -33.14 1.36 -2.69
CA GLY A 307 -34.34 2.20 -2.80
C GLY A 307 -34.18 3.62 -2.24
N ASP A 308 -33.18 3.83 -1.39
CA ASP A 308 -32.70 5.13 -0.93
C ASP A 308 -31.19 5.25 -1.27
N PRO A 309 -30.66 6.47 -1.45
CA PRO A 309 -29.26 6.67 -1.78
C PRO A 309 -28.35 6.46 -0.57
N VAL A 310 -27.25 5.73 -0.77
CA VAL A 310 -26.20 5.59 0.24
C VAL A 310 -25.20 6.73 0.04
N ASN A 311 -25.10 7.65 1.00
CA ASN A 311 -24.13 8.74 0.96
C ASN A 311 -23.23 8.65 2.19
N ILE A 312 -21.93 8.46 1.97
CA ILE A 312 -20.92 8.37 3.03
C ILE A 312 -19.99 9.57 2.89
N THR A 313 -19.91 10.38 3.95
CA THR A 313 -19.01 11.54 4.04
C THR A 313 -18.10 11.41 5.25
N ALA A 314 -16.79 11.48 5.03
CA ALA A 314 -15.77 11.37 6.07
C ALA A 314 -14.56 12.29 5.79
N ARG A 315 -13.61 12.41 6.73
CA ARG A 315 -12.32 13.06 6.48
C ARG A 315 -11.46 12.23 5.56
N THR A 316 -11.31 10.95 5.85
CA THR A 316 -10.72 9.95 4.96
C THR A 316 -11.62 8.72 4.92
N ILE A 317 -11.57 7.97 3.82
CA ILE A 317 -12.32 6.71 3.69
C ILE A 317 -11.33 5.64 3.24
N THR A 318 -11.22 4.56 4.00
CA THR A 318 -10.57 3.33 3.55
C THR A 318 -11.61 2.23 3.50
N ALA A 319 -11.85 1.69 2.32
CA ALA A 319 -12.82 0.63 2.11
C ALA A 319 -12.18 -0.62 1.49
N GLY A 320 -12.51 -1.77 2.06
CA GLY A 320 -12.31 -3.10 1.49
C GLY A 320 -13.64 -3.81 1.18
N THR A 321 -14.78 -3.15 1.38
CA THR A 321 -16.09 -3.72 1.09
C THR A 321 -16.60 -3.39 -0.31
N ASP A 322 -17.42 -4.28 -0.86
CA ASP A 322 -18.11 -4.09 -2.14
C ASP A 322 -19.23 -3.05 -2.03
N PHE A 323 -19.43 -2.27 -3.10
CA PHE A 323 -20.49 -1.27 -3.21
C PHE A 323 -21.39 -1.60 -4.39
N ARG A 324 -22.69 -1.74 -4.13
CA ARG A 324 -23.67 -2.04 -5.17
C ARG A 324 -24.81 -1.03 -5.20
N ALA A 325 -24.81 -0.21 -6.26
CA ALA A 325 -25.92 0.65 -6.57
C ALA A 325 -26.99 -0.17 -7.31
N ASN A 326 -28.14 -0.44 -6.67
CA ASN A 326 -29.23 -1.26 -7.25
C ASN A 326 -30.62 -0.75 -6.83
N GLY A 327 -30.98 0.43 -7.31
CA GLY A 327 -32.24 1.11 -7.00
C GLY A 327 -32.04 2.62 -6.87
N ASP A 328 -30.91 3.02 -6.29
CA ASP A 328 -30.48 4.41 -6.16
C ASP A 328 -28.94 4.51 -6.19
N ARG A 329 -28.38 5.72 -6.16
CA ARG A 329 -26.94 5.97 -6.22
C ARG A 329 -26.21 5.60 -4.93
N ILE A 330 -24.91 5.32 -5.07
CA ILE A 330 -23.94 5.32 -3.97
C ILE A 330 -22.97 6.48 -4.16
N SER A 331 -22.70 7.23 -3.09
CA SER A 331 -21.68 8.28 -3.10
C SER A 331 -20.75 8.18 -1.90
N LEU A 332 -19.44 8.18 -2.17
CA LEU A 332 -18.38 8.34 -1.18
C LEU A 332 -17.74 9.72 -1.35
N THR A 333 -17.68 10.51 -0.29
CA THR A 333 -17.05 11.83 -0.30
C THR A 333 -16.07 11.96 0.85
N ALA A 334 -14.83 12.33 0.55
CA ALA A 334 -13.84 12.62 1.58
C ALA A 334 -13.11 13.94 1.32
N GLU A 335 -12.72 14.61 2.41
CA GLU A 335 -11.79 15.74 2.28
C GLU A 335 -10.40 15.26 1.86
N GLY A 336 -9.88 14.25 2.55
CA GLY A 336 -8.59 13.63 2.31
C GLY A 336 -8.67 12.42 1.38
N ASP A 337 -7.71 11.51 1.56
CA ASP A 337 -7.57 10.34 0.71
C ASP A 337 -8.78 9.39 0.81
N ILE A 338 -9.17 8.83 -0.33
CA ILE A 338 -10.06 7.66 -0.42
C ILE A 338 -9.24 6.47 -0.93
N ARG A 339 -9.19 5.40 -0.15
CA ARG A 339 -8.57 4.12 -0.50
C ARG A 339 -9.65 3.08 -0.71
N ILE A 340 -9.68 2.44 -1.87
CA ILE A 340 -10.55 1.30 -2.17
C ILE A 340 -9.67 0.13 -2.64
N ASN A 341 -9.53 -0.89 -1.81
CA ASN A 341 -8.65 -2.02 -2.08
C ASN A 341 -9.47 -3.30 -2.11
N ASP A 342 -9.33 -4.09 -3.19
CA ASP A 342 -10.07 -5.35 -3.37
C ASP A 342 -11.60 -5.17 -3.36
N VAL A 343 -12.05 -4.00 -3.81
CA VAL A 343 -13.44 -3.62 -3.85
C VAL A 343 -14.06 -3.89 -5.22
N THR A 344 -15.28 -4.39 -5.23
CA THR A 344 -16.17 -4.36 -6.40
C THR A 344 -17.10 -3.15 -6.34
N LEU A 345 -17.09 -2.32 -7.38
CA LEU A 345 -18.05 -1.25 -7.61
C LEU A 345 -19.05 -1.69 -8.69
N ASP A 346 -20.27 -2.06 -8.30
CA ASP A 346 -21.32 -2.54 -9.22
C ASP A 346 -22.47 -1.53 -9.34
N SER A 347 -22.59 -0.92 -10.53
CA SER A 347 -23.59 0.10 -10.86
C SER A 347 -24.71 -0.46 -11.74
N ASN A 348 -25.83 -0.83 -11.12
CA ASN A 348 -27.04 -1.32 -11.79
C ASN A 348 -28.16 -0.26 -11.93
N THR A 349 -27.89 1.01 -11.59
CA THR A 349 -28.87 2.12 -11.62
C THR A 349 -28.43 3.17 -12.62
N ASN A 350 -29.31 4.06 -13.05
CA ASN A 350 -28.91 5.15 -13.95
C ASN A 350 -28.06 6.23 -13.25
N ASP A 351 -28.16 6.34 -11.92
CA ASP A 351 -27.52 7.41 -11.14
C ASP A 351 -26.10 7.04 -10.71
N GLY A 352 -25.73 5.76 -10.79
CA GLY A 352 -24.34 5.33 -10.74
C GLY A 352 -23.71 5.23 -9.34
N ILE A 353 -22.37 5.17 -9.35
CA ILE A 353 -21.52 5.28 -8.16
C ILE A 353 -20.57 6.46 -8.35
N THR A 354 -20.50 7.35 -7.36
CA THR A 354 -19.60 8.52 -7.40
C THR A 354 -18.67 8.53 -6.20
N ILE A 355 -17.37 8.54 -6.44
CA ILE A 355 -16.32 8.66 -5.43
C ILE A 355 -15.63 10.01 -5.59
N THR A 356 -15.59 10.82 -4.54
CA THR A 356 -15.07 12.19 -4.60
C THR A 356 -14.09 12.49 -3.46
N SER A 357 -12.84 12.78 -3.80
CA SER A 357 -11.82 13.30 -2.90
C SER A 357 -11.57 14.79 -3.19
N THR A 358 -11.84 15.67 -2.23
CA THR A 358 -11.79 17.12 -2.47
C THR A 358 -10.43 17.76 -2.20
N ASN A 359 -9.55 17.16 -1.40
CA ASN A 359 -8.19 17.64 -1.11
C ASN A 359 -7.17 16.50 -0.99
N GLY A 360 -7.57 15.24 -1.20
CA GLY A 360 -6.69 14.08 -1.19
C GLY A 360 -6.62 13.36 -2.53
N ARG A 361 -6.14 12.13 -2.48
CA ARG A 361 -6.01 11.21 -3.62
C ARG A 361 -7.13 10.18 -3.62
N ILE A 362 -7.36 9.54 -4.76
CA ILE A 362 -8.10 8.27 -4.82
C ILE A 362 -7.12 7.17 -5.15
N LEU A 363 -7.04 6.15 -4.30
CA LEU A 363 -6.21 4.98 -4.51
C LEU A 363 -7.14 3.77 -4.68
N ALA A 364 -7.21 3.25 -5.89
CA ALA A 364 -8.00 2.07 -6.23
C ALA A 364 -7.05 0.93 -6.62
N ASN A 365 -6.90 -0.05 -5.74
CA ASN A 365 -6.02 -1.20 -5.95
C ASN A 365 -6.86 -2.48 -6.04
N ARG A 366 -6.60 -3.32 -7.04
CA ARG A 366 -7.35 -4.57 -7.31
C ARG A 366 -8.86 -4.34 -7.35
N THR A 367 -9.29 -3.19 -7.85
CA THR A 367 -10.70 -2.79 -7.84
C THR A 367 -11.41 -3.29 -9.10
N PHE A 368 -12.52 -4.00 -8.93
CA PHE A 368 -13.39 -4.42 -10.03
C PHE A 368 -14.50 -3.39 -10.20
N ILE A 369 -14.66 -2.84 -11.39
CA ILE A 369 -15.57 -1.73 -11.67
C ILE A 369 -16.54 -2.17 -12.77
N GLU A 370 -17.79 -2.41 -12.41
CA GLU A 370 -18.85 -2.93 -13.27
C GLU A 370 -19.94 -1.87 -13.50
N ALA A 371 -19.84 -1.09 -14.59
CA ALA A 371 -20.86 -0.09 -14.93
C ALA A 371 -22.01 -0.69 -15.75
N ASN A 372 -22.84 -1.54 -15.15
CA ASN A 372 -23.90 -2.26 -15.85
C ASN A 372 -24.99 -1.35 -16.47
N ASN A 373 -25.40 -0.27 -15.77
CA ASN A 373 -26.46 0.63 -16.25
C ASN A 373 -26.09 2.12 -16.15
N GLY A 374 -25.46 2.56 -15.06
CA GLY A 374 -25.09 3.97 -14.84
C GLY A 374 -23.60 4.15 -14.63
N PRO A 375 -23.12 5.40 -14.67
CA PRO A 375 -21.70 5.69 -14.67
C PRO A 375 -21.05 5.34 -13.33
N ILE A 376 -19.76 5.02 -13.38
CA ILE A 376 -18.91 5.03 -12.19
C ILE A 376 -17.90 6.17 -12.36
N GLU A 377 -17.92 7.11 -11.42
CA GLU A 377 -17.16 8.37 -11.50
C GLU A 377 -16.20 8.49 -10.32
N LEU A 378 -14.92 8.72 -10.63
CA LEU A 378 -13.87 9.02 -9.66
C LEU A 378 -13.44 10.47 -9.84
N ASN A 379 -13.69 11.32 -8.85
CA ASN A 379 -13.41 12.74 -8.87
C ASN A 379 -12.34 13.07 -7.83
N SER A 380 -11.19 13.59 -8.24
CA SER A 380 -10.10 13.92 -7.32
C SER A 380 -9.51 15.29 -7.61
N ASN A 381 -9.29 16.07 -6.55
CA ASN A 381 -8.45 17.28 -6.62
C ASN A 381 -6.96 16.92 -6.53
N GLY A 382 -6.61 15.73 -6.04
CA GLY A 382 -5.27 15.15 -6.08
C GLY A 382 -5.16 14.05 -7.14
N ASP A 383 -4.13 13.22 -7.02
CA ASP A 383 -3.89 12.11 -7.93
C ASP A 383 -4.97 11.02 -7.83
N ILE A 384 -5.14 10.26 -8.91
CA ILE A 384 -5.92 9.01 -8.93
C ILE A 384 -4.99 7.88 -9.31
N TYR A 385 -4.99 6.80 -8.53
CA TYR A 385 -4.24 5.58 -8.80
C TYR A 385 -5.24 4.46 -9.10
N LEU A 386 -5.13 3.86 -10.29
CA LEU A 386 -5.85 2.65 -10.68
C LEU A 386 -4.82 1.54 -10.88
N GLU A 387 -4.64 0.71 -9.86
CA GLU A 387 -3.67 -0.38 -9.86
C GLU A 387 -4.39 -1.72 -9.94
N SER A 388 -4.08 -2.53 -10.95
CA SER A 388 -4.69 -3.84 -11.19
C SER A 388 -6.23 -3.81 -11.22
N ALA A 389 -6.81 -2.71 -11.68
CA ALA A 389 -8.26 -2.55 -11.78
C ALA A 389 -8.82 -3.18 -13.07
N ASP A 390 -10.06 -3.68 -13.00
CA ASP A 390 -10.79 -4.23 -14.15
C ASP A 390 -12.09 -3.45 -14.36
N LEU A 391 -12.26 -2.88 -15.55
CA LEU A 391 -13.40 -2.03 -15.91
C LEU A 391 -14.25 -2.78 -16.95
N SER A 392 -15.50 -3.13 -16.62
CA SER A 392 -16.35 -3.93 -17.52
C SER A 392 -17.80 -3.42 -17.64
N GLY A 393 -18.25 -3.12 -18.86
CA GLY A 393 -19.59 -2.60 -19.12
C GLY A 393 -19.62 -1.17 -19.69
N GLY A 394 -20.36 -0.28 -19.03
CA GLY A 394 -20.75 1.05 -19.48
C GLY A 394 -19.69 2.14 -19.35
N SER A 395 -20.07 3.29 -18.78
CA SER A 395 -19.25 4.51 -18.77
C SER A 395 -18.47 4.67 -17.47
N TYR A 396 -17.18 4.95 -17.58
CA TYR A 396 -16.29 5.28 -16.47
C TYR A 396 -15.67 6.65 -16.69
N ALA A 397 -15.63 7.47 -15.64
CA ALA A 397 -14.98 8.77 -15.68
C ALA A 397 -13.96 8.90 -14.54
N ALA A 398 -12.74 9.28 -14.89
CA ALA A 398 -11.73 9.75 -13.93
C ALA A 398 -11.52 11.25 -14.16
N ASN A 399 -12.04 12.07 -13.24
CA ASN A 399 -12.04 13.52 -13.33
C ASN A 399 -11.00 14.09 -12.37
N LEU A 400 -9.97 14.73 -12.93
CA LEU A 400 -8.95 15.44 -12.18
C LEU A 400 -9.25 16.93 -12.22
N THR A 401 -9.59 17.51 -11.08
CA THR A 401 -10.10 18.89 -11.03
C THR A 401 -8.98 19.94 -10.88
N THR A 402 -7.72 19.50 -10.65
CA THR A 402 -6.56 20.37 -10.57
C THR A 402 -5.53 20.07 -11.66
N PRO A 403 -4.81 21.07 -12.19
CA PRO A 403 -3.79 20.85 -13.24
C PRO A 403 -2.55 20.06 -12.80
N SER A 404 -2.33 19.91 -11.49
CA SER A 404 -1.21 19.18 -10.92
C SER A 404 -1.50 17.71 -10.65
N ALA A 405 -2.79 17.33 -10.63
CA ALA A 405 -3.20 15.97 -10.41
C ALA A 405 -2.86 15.09 -11.62
N THR A 406 -2.50 13.84 -11.34
CA THR A 406 -2.12 12.82 -12.32
C THR A 406 -2.98 11.57 -12.14
N LEU A 407 -3.43 10.98 -13.26
CA LEU A 407 -4.02 9.64 -13.28
C LEU A 407 -2.90 8.63 -13.52
N TYR A 408 -2.61 7.83 -12.51
CA TYR A 408 -1.72 6.68 -12.58
C TYR A 408 -2.53 5.44 -12.86
N VAL A 409 -2.10 4.68 -13.87
CA VAL A 409 -2.77 3.45 -14.29
C VAL A 409 -1.71 2.36 -14.41
N ASP A 410 -1.88 1.29 -13.65
CA ASP A 410 -1.05 0.09 -13.75
C ASP A 410 -1.93 -1.16 -13.85
N GLN A 411 -1.55 -2.09 -14.73
CA GLN A 411 -2.25 -3.36 -14.97
C GLN A 411 -3.77 -3.25 -15.19
N LEU A 412 -4.22 -2.18 -15.83
CA LEU A 412 -5.64 -1.95 -16.09
C LEU A 412 -6.19 -2.85 -17.20
N SER A 413 -7.28 -3.54 -16.91
CA SER A 413 -8.14 -4.21 -17.89
C SER A 413 -9.37 -3.35 -18.20
N VAL A 414 -9.73 -3.22 -19.48
CA VAL A 414 -10.89 -2.42 -19.90
C VAL A 414 -11.68 -3.15 -20.99
N ASP A 415 -12.90 -3.58 -20.65
CA ASP A 415 -13.93 -4.02 -21.59
C ASP A 415 -15.02 -2.93 -21.69
N GLY A 416 -14.64 -1.80 -22.30
CA GLY A 416 -15.44 -0.58 -22.35
C GLY A 416 -14.67 0.64 -22.84
N THR A 417 -15.12 1.84 -22.51
CA THR A 417 -14.41 3.11 -22.80
C THR A 417 -14.09 3.83 -21.50
N LEU A 418 -12.80 4.04 -21.23
CA LEU A 418 -12.33 4.90 -20.16
C LEU A 418 -12.28 6.35 -20.66
N PHE A 419 -13.09 7.23 -20.07
CA PHE A 419 -13.00 8.67 -20.33
C PHE A 419 -12.08 9.32 -19.30
N TYR A 420 -11.01 9.93 -19.80
CA TYR A 420 -10.09 10.73 -19.01
C TYR A 420 -10.12 12.17 -19.53
N ASP A 421 -10.54 13.10 -18.68
CA ASP A 421 -10.56 14.52 -19.02
C ASP A 421 -9.70 15.32 -18.03
N PRO A 422 -8.40 15.51 -18.33
CA PRO A 422 -7.55 16.44 -17.60
C PRO A 422 -7.76 17.90 -18.05
N ASN A 423 -8.83 18.17 -18.83
CA ASN A 423 -9.31 19.44 -19.43
C ASN A 423 -9.04 19.66 -20.95
N ASN A 424 -9.31 18.67 -21.82
CA ASN A 424 -9.24 18.73 -23.31
C ASN A 424 -7.82 18.73 -23.95
N ILE A 425 -7.23 17.54 -24.20
CA ILE A 425 -6.36 17.16 -25.37
C ILE A 425 -5.95 15.67 -25.25
N ALA A 426 -5.89 15.01 -26.42
CA ALA A 426 -5.63 13.59 -26.65
C ALA A 426 -4.31 13.01 -26.11
N VAL A 427 -4.38 11.77 -25.63
CA VAL A 427 -3.22 10.97 -25.19
C VAL A 427 -2.48 10.38 -26.39
N ASN A 428 -1.17 10.62 -26.45
CA ASN A 428 -0.23 9.96 -27.36
C ASN A 428 0.52 8.86 -26.57
N GLY A 429 0.25 7.61 -26.89
CA GLY A 429 0.97 6.45 -26.32
C GLY A 429 0.24 5.14 -26.61
N SER A 430 0.93 4.21 -27.28
CA SER A 430 0.39 2.92 -27.70
C SER A 430 0.28 1.92 -26.55
N THR A 431 -0.92 1.42 -26.27
CA THR A 431 -1.13 0.22 -25.47
C THR A 431 -0.86 -1.03 -26.32
N ASN A 432 -0.27 -2.05 -25.71
CA ASN A 432 -0.26 -3.39 -26.27
C ASN A 432 -1.68 -3.96 -26.11
N GLN A 433 -2.47 -3.79 -27.18
CA GLN A 433 -3.88 -4.19 -27.36
C GLN A 433 -4.90 -3.26 -26.69
N GLY A 434 -5.63 -2.55 -27.56
CA GLY A 434 -6.74 -1.65 -27.21
C GLY A 434 -6.60 -0.33 -27.96
N SER A 435 -7.32 -0.14 -29.08
CA SER A 435 -7.21 1.08 -29.88
C SER A 435 -7.99 2.23 -29.25
N VAL A 436 -7.32 3.31 -28.87
CA VAL A 436 -7.97 4.62 -28.72
C VAL A 436 -7.84 5.34 -30.07
N SER A 437 -8.97 5.54 -30.77
CA SER A 437 -8.97 6.31 -32.01
C SER A 437 -8.83 7.79 -31.70
N SER A 438 -7.89 8.42 -32.41
CA SER A 438 -7.51 9.84 -32.35
C SER A 438 -8.65 10.85 -32.30
#